data_AF-A0A6B3R310-F1
#
_entry.id   AF-A0A6B3R310-F1
#
_cell.length_a   1.000
_cell.length_b   1.000
_cell.length_c   1.000
_cell.angle_alpha   90.00
_cell.angle_beta   90.00
_cell.angle_gamma   90.00
#
_symmetry.space_group_name_H-M   'P 1'
#
loop_
_entity.id
_entity.type
_entity.pdbx_description
1 polymer ?
#
loop_
_entity_poly.entity_id
_entity_poly.type
_entity_poly.pdbx_seq_one_letter_code
_entity_poly.pdbx_strand_id
1 'polypeptide(L)'
;MYINFHKFNYETIPASEKSRYEERDKEAYKAVIGEWFNSNLDNFVNRKWEIEEIHYLKEISDFIKLIREAESLYELGFFTGCIALVGVSAEDFSKYLSVKNNRPNHITDTYTSGRRRGQAYDVSQFNRLKMQLNEGIIDQNTYDLLDEIRSIRNDCLHYNQSFKQKSTNDLKVDSLKALNNLKLVLKDNIGTNPDPNDFQDLMNELFKSENHRSFEEIVWKQKNMFSHLLKFSTTQDPGVKQVVKVNFYQVTDLDDEEVELKELEENSQLGTNLIVWVDIDEAGRELIEKKSIQKGDYVFAEVYSDVAEDGQTRIWYIRKIEKITLHNNS
;
A
#
# COMPACT_ATOMS: atom_id res chain seq x y z
N MET A 1 22.07 5.02 -30.83
CA MET A 1 23.38 4.64 -30.27
C MET A 1 23.15 4.16 -28.85
N TYR A 2 23.62 2.95 -28.51
CA TYR A 2 23.56 2.43 -27.13
C TYR A 2 24.95 2.57 -26.51
N ILE A 3 25.03 3.19 -25.34
CA ILE A 3 26.29 3.45 -24.63
C ILE A 3 26.21 2.72 -23.29
N ASN A 4 27.16 1.80 -23.04
CA ASN A 4 27.17 0.94 -21.85
C ASN A 4 28.55 0.96 -21.19
N PHE A 5 28.91 2.11 -20.61
CA PHE A 5 30.17 2.31 -19.89
C PHE A 5 29.87 2.65 -18.42
N HIS A 6 29.45 1.65 -17.65
CA HIS A 6 29.12 1.83 -16.23
C HIS A 6 30.29 1.61 -15.28
N LYS A 7 31.38 1.00 -15.75
CA LYS A 7 32.51 0.59 -14.92
C LYS A 7 33.81 1.12 -15.50
N PHE A 8 34.72 1.52 -14.62
CA PHE A 8 36.10 1.80 -14.99
C PHE A 8 36.78 0.52 -15.53
N ASN A 9 37.79 0.68 -16.38
CA ASN A 9 38.58 -0.44 -16.86
C ASN A 9 39.56 -0.92 -15.76
N TYR A 10 39.09 -1.78 -14.85
CA TYR A 10 39.90 -2.28 -13.74
C TYR A 10 41.05 -3.20 -14.17
N GLU A 11 41.11 -3.63 -15.43
CA GLU A 11 42.23 -4.42 -15.95
C GLU A 11 43.54 -3.61 -15.99
N THR A 12 43.46 -2.28 -15.99
CA THR A 12 44.63 -1.40 -15.95
C THR A 12 45.17 -1.16 -14.54
N ILE A 13 44.53 -1.72 -13.51
CA ILE A 13 44.87 -1.49 -12.10
C ILE A 13 45.60 -2.73 -11.54
N PRO A 14 46.68 -2.57 -10.75
CA PRO A 14 47.34 -3.70 -10.09
C PRO A 14 46.36 -4.50 -9.22
N ALA A 15 46.48 -5.84 -9.25
CA ALA A 15 45.57 -6.74 -8.54
C ALA A 15 45.46 -6.44 -7.03
N SER A 16 46.55 -5.96 -6.42
CA SER A 16 46.59 -5.58 -5.00
C SER A 16 45.78 -4.32 -4.66
N GLU A 17 45.46 -3.47 -5.65
CA GLU A 17 44.71 -2.23 -5.43
C GLU A 17 43.27 -2.28 -5.97
N LYS A 18 42.94 -3.28 -6.81
CA LYS A 18 41.66 -3.37 -7.53
C LYS A 18 40.44 -3.18 -6.63
N SER A 19 40.39 -3.85 -5.48
CA SER A 19 39.27 -3.75 -4.54
C SER A 19 39.04 -2.31 -4.05
N ARG A 20 40.11 -1.56 -3.75
CA ARG A 20 40.01 -0.16 -3.30
C ARG A 20 39.40 0.74 -4.38
N TYR A 21 39.74 0.51 -5.64
CA TYR A 21 39.16 1.26 -6.76
C TYR A 21 37.70 0.90 -6.99
N GLU A 22 37.36 -0.40 -6.95
CA GLU A 22 35.97 -0.85 -7.06
C GLU A 22 35.08 -0.27 -5.94
N GLU A 23 35.57 -0.22 -4.71
CA GLU A 23 34.85 0.36 -3.58
C GLU A 23 34.62 1.87 -3.78
N ARG A 24 35.67 2.62 -4.13
CA ARG A 24 35.55 4.05 -4.45
C ARG A 24 34.50 4.30 -5.53
N ASP A 25 34.52 3.54 -6.63
CA ASP A 25 33.61 3.75 -7.76
C ASP A 25 32.17 3.31 -7.44
N LYS A 26 31.99 2.28 -6.60
CA LYS A 26 30.67 1.93 -6.04
C LYS A 26 30.10 3.05 -5.18
N GLU A 27 30.91 3.66 -4.30
CA GLU A 27 30.47 4.80 -3.48
C GLU A 27 30.12 6.03 -4.35
N ALA A 28 30.93 6.31 -5.38
CA ALA A 28 30.62 7.37 -6.33
C ALA A 28 29.30 7.10 -7.07
N TYR A 29 29.05 5.86 -7.48
CA TYR A 29 27.81 5.48 -8.15
C TYR A 29 26.59 5.55 -7.21
N LYS A 30 26.74 5.24 -5.92
CA LYS A 30 25.69 5.47 -4.92
C LYS A 30 25.28 6.93 -4.84
N ALA A 31 26.24 7.85 -4.87
CA ALA A 31 25.95 9.29 -4.88
C ALA A 31 25.16 9.72 -6.14
N VAL A 32 25.55 9.21 -7.31
CA VAL A 32 24.80 9.43 -8.58
C VAL A 32 23.37 8.92 -8.48
N ILE A 33 23.17 7.70 -7.96
CA ILE A 33 21.83 7.14 -7.75
C ILE A 33 21.03 7.99 -6.76
N GLY A 34 21.63 8.40 -5.64
CA GLY A 34 20.97 9.21 -4.62
C GLY A 34 20.50 10.57 -5.15
N GLU A 35 21.34 11.25 -5.94
CA GLU A 35 20.97 12.51 -6.60
C GLU A 35 19.80 12.31 -7.58
N TRP A 36 19.83 11.23 -8.37
CA TRP A 36 18.72 10.88 -9.27
C TRP A 36 17.41 10.65 -8.50
N PHE A 37 17.44 9.90 -7.39
CA PHE A 37 16.25 9.67 -6.57
C PHE A 37 15.69 10.97 -6.01
N ASN A 38 16.54 11.79 -5.39
CA ASN A 38 16.11 13.05 -4.77
C ASN A 38 15.54 14.02 -5.81
N SER A 39 16.15 14.11 -7.00
CA SER A 39 15.69 14.99 -8.07
C SER A 39 14.36 14.56 -8.70
N ASN A 40 13.95 13.30 -8.48
CA ASN A 40 12.72 12.74 -9.05
C ASN A 40 11.66 12.42 -7.98
N LEU A 41 11.90 12.75 -6.71
CA LEU A 41 11.03 12.38 -5.60
C LEU A 41 9.58 12.81 -5.83
N ASP A 42 9.36 14.08 -6.17
CA ASP A 42 8.02 14.61 -6.44
C ASP A 42 7.34 13.89 -7.61
N ASN A 43 8.10 13.49 -8.63
CA ASN A 43 7.55 12.74 -9.75
C ASN A 43 7.15 11.32 -9.34
N PHE A 44 7.90 10.66 -8.45
CA PHE A 44 7.54 9.34 -7.91
C PHE A 44 6.24 9.44 -7.09
N VAL A 45 6.17 10.43 -6.20
CA VAL A 45 5.01 10.72 -5.36
C VAL A 45 3.80 11.02 -6.25
N ASN A 46 3.87 11.99 -7.17
CA ASN A 46 2.74 12.33 -8.04
C ASN A 46 2.21 11.13 -8.84
N ARG A 47 3.09 10.27 -9.33
CA ARG A 47 2.67 9.05 -10.04
C ARG A 47 2.00 8.03 -9.13
N LYS A 48 2.38 7.93 -7.85
CA LYS A 48 1.69 7.06 -6.90
C LYS A 48 0.21 7.44 -6.76
N TRP A 49 -0.08 8.75 -6.74
CA TRP A 49 -1.45 9.27 -6.63
C TRP A 49 -2.28 9.12 -7.91
N GLU A 50 -1.66 8.81 -9.05
CA GLU A 50 -2.38 8.50 -10.29
C GLU A 50 -2.89 7.05 -10.33
N ILE A 51 -2.28 6.14 -9.56
CA ILE A 51 -2.65 4.72 -9.52
C ILE A 51 -3.91 4.54 -8.67
N GLU A 52 -4.94 3.94 -9.26
CA GLU A 52 -6.20 3.63 -8.56
C GLU A 52 -6.00 2.56 -7.50
N GLU A 53 -6.75 2.58 -6.40
CA GLU A 53 -6.62 1.57 -5.34
C GLU A 53 -7.51 0.33 -5.54
N ILE A 54 -6.96 -0.86 -5.30
CA ILE A 54 -7.76 -2.10 -5.16
C ILE A 54 -8.37 -2.19 -3.75
N HIS A 55 -7.76 -1.54 -2.76
CA HIS A 55 -7.93 -1.71 -1.32
C HIS A 55 -7.48 -3.10 -0.83
N TYR A 56 -8.27 -4.16 -1.03
CA TYR A 56 -7.90 -5.50 -0.57
C TYR A 56 -8.56 -6.61 -1.40
N LEU A 57 -7.90 -7.77 -1.47
CA LEU A 57 -8.38 -9.00 -2.09
C LEU A 57 -8.12 -10.15 -1.12
N LYS A 58 -9.14 -10.97 -0.83
CA LYS A 58 -8.98 -12.15 0.05
C LYS A 58 -8.19 -13.28 -0.63
N GLU A 59 -8.35 -13.40 -1.94
CA GLU A 59 -7.65 -14.40 -2.73
C GLU A 59 -6.31 -13.84 -3.21
N ILE A 60 -5.21 -14.35 -2.66
CA ILE A 60 -3.85 -13.98 -3.07
C ILE A 60 -3.32 -15.10 -3.98
N SER A 61 -2.94 -14.72 -5.19
CA SER A 61 -2.25 -15.56 -6.15
C SER A 61 -1.00 -14.84 -6.69
N ASP A 62 -0.14 -15.54 -7.43
CA ASP A 62 1.13 -14.98 -7.92
C ASP A 62 0.92 -13.77 -8.85
N PHE A 63 -0.21 -13.69 -9.56
CA PHE A 63 -0.54 -12.52 -10.39
C PHE A 63 -0.67 -11.21 -9.57
N ILE A 64 -0.99 -11.28 -8.27
CA ILE A 64 -1.04 -10.12 -7.36
C ILE A 64 0.37 -9.59 -7.06
N LYS A 65 1.38 -10.46 -6.96
CA LYS A 65 2.77 -10.03 -6.77
C LYS A 65 3.25 -9.20 -7.97
N LEU A 66 2.91 -9.66 -9.18
CA LEU A 66 3.25 -8.95 -10.43
C LEU A 66 2.62 -7.55 -10.49
N ILE A 67 1.44 -7.34 -9.90
CA ILE A 67 0.80 -6.02 -9.86
C ILE A 67 1.58 -5.05 -8.98
N ARG A 68 2.03 -5.50 -7.80
CA ARG A 68 2.84 -4.66 -6.90
C ARG A 68 4.16 -4.24 -7.55
N GLU A 69 4.79 -5.16 -8.26
CA GLU A 69 5.99 -4.86 -9.06
C GLU A 69 5.65 -3.89 -10.21
N ALA A 70 4.52 -4.06 -10.88
CA ALA A 70 4.09 -3.16 -11.95
C ALA A 70 3.79 -1.75 -11.46
N GLU A 71 3.19 -1.60 -10.26
CA GLU A 71 3.02 -0.32 -9.58
C GLU A 71 4.38 0.34 -9.32
N SER A 72 5.34 -0.42 -8.79
CA SER A 72 6.69 0.10 -8.53
C SER A 72 7.41 0.54 -9.81
N LEU A 73 7.23 -0.21 -10.90
CA LEU A 73 7.77 0.17 -12.22
C LEU A 73 7.11 1.46 -12.74
N TYR A 74 5.80 1.62 -12.59
CA TYR A 74 5.10 2.86 -12.95
C TYR A 74 5.57 4.06 -12.12
N GLU A 75 5.58 3.87 -10.79
CA GLU A 75 6.07 4.85 -9.81
C GLU A 75 7.46 5.34 -10.18
N LEU A 76 8.38 4.44 -10.54
CA LEU A 76 9.77 4.78 -10.89
C LEU A 76 9.95 5.28 -12.34
N GLY A 77 9.02 4.96 -13.26
CA GLY A 77 8.99 5.51 -14.63
C GLY A 77 9.41 4.53 -15.70
N PHE A 78 9.46 3.27 -15.34
CA PHE A 78 9.74 2.16 -16.23
C PHE A 78 8.45 1.70 -16.91
N PHE A 79 7.82 2.59 -17.68
CA PHE A 79 6.49 2.38 -18.27
C PHE A 79 6.41 1.16 -19.20
N THR A 80 7.43 0.92 -20.01
CA THR A 80 7.53 -0.29 -20.85
C THR A 80 7.52 -1.56 -20.00
N GLY A 81 8.26 -1.56 -18.89
CA GLY A 81 8.30 -2.68 -17.95
C GLY A 81 6.96 -2.87 -17.25
N CYS A 82 6.31 -1.79 -16.83
CA CYS A 82 4.97 -1.80 -16.28
C CYS A 82 3.96 -2.44 -17.26
N ILE A 83 3.90 -1.97 -18.51
CA ILE A 83 3.02 -2.53 -19.56
C ILE A 83 3.25 -4.03 -19.75
N ALA A 84 4.52 -4.44 -19.84
CA ALA A 84 4.86 -5.85 -20.02
C ALA A 84 4.36 -6.71 -18.86
N LEU A 85 4.59 -6.25 -17.63
CA LEU A 85 4.27 -7.00 -16.42
C LEU A 85 2.76 -7.05 -16.15
N VAL A 86 2.04 -5.94 -16.37
CA VAL A 86 0.57 -5.90 -16.34
C VAL A 86 -0.02 -6.88 -17.35
N GLY A 87 0.51 -6.93 -18.57
CA GLY A 87 0.03 -7.87 -19.59
C GLY A 87 0.27 -9.34 -19.24
N VAL A 88 1.39 -9.67 -18.57
CA VAL A 88 1.63 -11.02 -18.04
C VAL A 88 0.64 -11.34 -16.93
N SER A 89 0.47 -10.42 -15.97
CA SER A 89 -0.49 -10.58 -14.86
C SER A 89 -1.93 -10.76 -15.37
N ALA A 90 -2.33 -10.00 -16.39
CA ALA A 90 -3.65 -10.13 -17.03
C ALA A 90 -3.86 -11.49 -17.72
N GLU A 91 -2.81 -12.03 -18.38
CA GLU A 91 -2.88 -13.37 -18.98
C GLU A 91 -2.97 -14.47 -17.92
N ASP A 92 -2.17 -14.37 -16.85
CA ASP A 92 -2.21 -15.32 -15.75
C ASP A 92 -3.54 -15.27 -14.98
N PHE A 93 -4.10 -14.07 -14.80
CA PHE A 93 -5.44 -13.92 -14.23
C PHE A 93 -6.52 -14.54 -15.12
N SER A 94 -6.47 -14.33 -16.43
CA SER A 94 -7.41 -14.96 -17.34
C SER A 94 -7.28 -16.49 -17.33
N LYS A 95 -6.05 -17.04 -17.28
CA LYS A 95 -5.83 -18.49 -17.06
C LYS A 95 -6.44 -18.97 -15.75
N TYR A 96 -6.22 -18.23 -14.67
CA TYR A 96 -6.79 -18.51 -13.36
C TYR A 96 -8.31 -18.58 -13.40
N LEU A 97 -9.00 -17.63 -14.05
CA LEU A 97 -10.45 -17.65 -14.21
C LEU A 97 -10.94 -18.92 -14.91
N SER A 98 -10.25 -19.35 -15.95
CA SER A 98 -10.58 -20.61 -16.64
C SER A 98 -10.40 -21.84 -15.75
N VAL A 99 -9.34 -21.90 -14.94
CA VAL A 99 -9.15 -23.00 -13.96
C VAL A 99 -10.25 -22.96 -12.91
N LYS A 100 -10.52 -21.79 -12.30
CA LYS A 100 -11.54 -21.60 -11.25
C LYS A 100 -12.92 -22.04 -11.70
N ASN A 101 -13.23 -21.85 -12.98
CA ASN A 101 -14.53 -22.20 -13.58
C ASN A 101 -14.54 -23.58 -14.26
N ASN A 102 -13.58 -24.46 -13.99
CA ASN A 102 -13.48 -25.81 -14.54
C ASN A 102 -13.47 -25.85 -16.09
N ARG A 103 -12.79 -24.88 -16.72
CA ARG A 103 -12.60 -24.78 -18.18
C ARG A 103 -11.13 -24.88 -18.61
N PRO A 104 -10.44 -26.02 -18.37
CA PRO A 104 -9.03 -26.17 -18.75
C PRO A 104 -8.80 -26.13 -20.27
N ASN A 105 -9.83 -26.38 -21.07
CA ASN A 105 -9.80 -26.26 -22.54
C ASN A 105 -9.63 -24.81 -23.03
N HIS A 106 -9.84 -23.81 -22.16
CA HIS A 106 -9.53 -22.42 -22.46
C HIS A 106 -8.03 -22.13 -22.35
N ILE A 107 -7.25 -23.06 -21.80
CA ILE A 107 -5.80 -22.94 -21.61
C ILE A 107 -5.05 -23.76 -22.63
N THR A 108 -5.46 -24.99 -22.86
CA THR A 108 -4.73 -25.87 -23.78
C THR A 108 -5.62 -26.25 -24.95
N ASP A 109 -5.25 -25.79 -26.15
CA ASP A 109 -5.81 -26.30 -27.39
C ASP A 109 -5.22 -27.68 -27.66
N THR A 110 -6.08 -28.69 -27.59
CA THR A 110 -5.74 -30.09 -27.88
C THR A 110 -6.08 -30.50 -29.32
N TYR A 111 -6.80 -29.67 -30.08
CA TYR A 111 -7.41 -30.08 -31.35
C TYR A 111 -7.49 -28.94 -32.38
N THR A 112 -6.34 -28.49 -32.91
CA THR A 112 -6.34 -27.90 -34.25
C THR A 112 -6.23 -29.01 -35.29
N SER A 113 -7.37 -29.43 -35.82
CA SER A 113 -7.53 -30.35 -36.96
C SER A 113 -6.79 -29.81 -38.18
N GLY A 114 -5.52 -30.22 -38.35
CA GLY A 114 -4.70 -29.84 -39.51
C GLY A 114 -3.23 -29.56 -39.22
N ARG A 115 -2.79 -29.58 -37.95
CA ARG A 115 -1.36 -29.41 -37.59
C ARG A 115 -0.89 -30.62 -36.77
N ARG A 116 0.39 -30.97 -36.92
CA ARG A 116 1.03 -32.26 -36.56
C ARG A 116 0.45 -32.91 -35.28
N ARG A 117 -0.01 -34.16 -35.41
CA ARG A 117 -0.60 -34.99 -34.33
C ARG A 117 0.24 -34.93 -33.03
N GLY A 118 -0.39 -34.52 -31.93
CA GLY A 118 0.08 -34.81 -30.56
C GLY A 118 0.67 -33.64 -29.77
N GLN A 119 0.70 -32.41 -30.29
CA GLN A 119 1.16 -31.24 -29.51
C GLN A 119 -0.03 -30.39 -29.05
N ALA A 120 -0.17 -30.28 -27.73
CA ALA A 120 -1.06 -29.31 -27.09
C ALA A 120 -0.38 -27.94 -27.13
N TYR A 121 -1.13 -26.89 -27.50
CA TYR A 121 -0.63 -25.50 -27.53
C TYR A 121 -1.43 -24.64 -26.56
N ASP A 122 -0.80 -23.63 -25.96
CA ASP A 122 -1.51 -22.64 -25.14
C ASP A 122 -2.50 -21.86 -26.02
N VAL A 123 -3.74 -21.74 -25.59
CA VAL A 123 -4.76 -20.94 -26.26
C VAL A 123 -4.33 -19.48 -26.15
N SER A 124 -4.29 -18.76 -27.28
CA SER A 124 -3.94 -17.33 -27.27
C SER A 124 -4.89 -16.56 -26.35
N GLN A 125 -4.38 -15.56 -25.61
CA GLN A 125 -5.17 -14.66 -24.77
C GLN A 125 -6.45 -14.17 -25.45
N PHE A 126 -6.37 -13.73 -26.71
CA PHE A 126 -7.53 -13.25 -27.47
C PHE A 126 -8.65 -14.29 -27.59
N ASN A 127 -8.30 -15.53 -27.96
CA ASN A 127 -9.27 -16.62 -28.05
C ASN A 127 -9.82 -17.01 -26.67
N ARG A 128 -8.96 -17.05 -25.65
CA ARG A 128 -9.33 -17.34 -24.26
C ARG A 128 -10.38 -16.35 -23.75
N LEU A 129 -10.15 -15.05 -23.92
CA LEU A 129 -11.09 -13.99 -23.52
C LEU A 129 -12.44 -14.14 -24.24
N LYS A 130 -12.44 -14.44 -25.54
CA LYS A 130 -13.68 -14.68 -26.29
C LYS A 130 -14.46 -15.90 -25.78
N MET A 131 -13.75 -16.99 -25.46
CA MET A 131 -14.39 -18.18 -24.89
C MET A 131 -15.00 -17.88 -23.52
N GLN A 132 -14.26 -17.16 -22.66
CA GLN A 132 -14.74 -16.73 -21.33
C GLN A 132 -15.98 -15.83 -21.42
N LEU A 133 -15.99 -14.87 -22.35
CA LEU A 133 -17.14 -13.99 -22.59
C LEU A 133 -18.36 -14.79 -23.07
N ASN A 134 -18.18 -15.64 -24.08
CA ASN A 134 -19.27 -16.43 -24.67
C ASN A 134 -19.91 -17.41 -23.67
N GLU A 135 -19.13 -17.87 -22.68
CA GLU A 135 -19.59 -18.79 -21.64
C GLU A 135 -20.06 -18.07 -20.36
N GLY A 136 -20.02 -16.73 -20.33
CA GLY A 136 -20.45 -15.93 -19.18
C GLY A 136 -19.53 -16.01 -17.95
N ILE A 137 -18.27 -16.40 -18.14
CA ILE A 137 -17.24 -16.38 -17.07
C ILE A 137 -16.82 -14.94 -16.76
N ILE A 138 -16.77 -14.11 -17.81
CA ILE A 138 -16.55 -12.68 -17.70
C ILE A 138 -17.68 -11.96 -18.45
N ASP A 139 -17.96 -10.73 -18.05
CA ASP A 139 -18.89 -9.84 -18.76
C ASP A 139 -18.18 -9.04 -19.88
N GLN A 140 -18.97 -8.29 -20.64
CA GLN A 140 -18.44 -7.47 -21.74
C GLN A 140 -17.46 -6.41 -21.24
N ASN A 141 -17.72 -5.80 -20.08
CA ASN A 141 -16.85 -4.78 -19.51
C ASN A 141 -15.46 -5.35 -19.17
N THR A 142 -15.43 -6.50 -18.48
CA THR A 142 -14.20 -7.22 -18.16
C THR A 142 -13.46 -7.64 -19.43
N TYR A 143 -14.17 -8.12 -20.45
CA TYR A 143 -13.59 -8.45 -21.74
C TYR A 143 -12.91 -7.23 -22.39
N ASP A 144 -13.60 -6.09 -22.46
CA ASP A 144 -13.09 -4.87 -23.11
C ASP A 144 -11.83 -4.36 -22.41
N LEU A 145 -11.82 -4.36 -21.07
CA LEU A 145 -10.66 -3.95 -20.27
C LEU A 145 -9.45 -4.88 -20.49
N LEU A 146 -9.66 -6.20 -20.49
CA LEU A 146 -8.60 -7.19 -20.72
C LEU A 146 -8.08 -7.19 -22.16
N ASP A 147 -8.97 -7.00 -23.15
CA ASP A 147 -8.57 -6.92 -24.56
C ASP A 147 -7.78 -5.65 -24.84
N GLU A 148 -8.11 -4.54 -24.18
CA GLU A 148 -7.34 -3.31 -24.25
C GLU A 148 -5.93 -3.48 -23.65
N ILE A 149 -5.80 -4.09 -22.47
CA ILE A 149 -4.49 -4.43 -21.88
C ILE A 149 -3.67 -5.29 -22.87
N ARG A 150 -4.30 -6.31 -23.46
CA ARG A 150 -3.66 -7.17 -24.47
C ARG A 150 -3.17 -6.36 -25.67
N SER A 151 -3.99 -5.43 -26.16
CA SER A 151 -3.64 -4.57 -27.30
C SER A 151 -2.41 -3.71 -26.99
N ILE A 152 -2.42 -2.99 -25.85
CA ILE A 152 -1.30 -2.15 -25.38
C ILE A 152 -0.02 -2.98 -25.22
N ARG A 153 -0.12 -4.15 -24.56
CA ARG A 153 1.02 -5.06 -24.35
C ARG A 153 1.59 -5.60 -25.67
N ASN A 154 0.73 -5.96 -26.62
CA ASN A 154 1.20 -6.47 -27.91
C ASN A 154 1.90 -5.38 -28.73
N ASP A 155 1.37 -4.15 -28.73
CA ASP A 155 2.05 -3.01 -29.35
C ASP A 155 3.45 -2.78 -28.77
N CYS A 156 3.55 -2.85 -27.45
CA CYS A 156 4.79 -2.72 -26.68
C CYS A 156 5.80 -3.84 -26.97
N LEU A 157 5.42 -5.10 -26.73
CA LEU A 157 6.36 -6.23 -26.77
C LEU A 157 6.79 -6.63 -28.18
N HIS A 158 5.93 -6.41 -29.18
CA HIS A 158 6.29 -6.67 -30.57
C HIS A 158 7.01 -5.49 -31.23
N TYR A 159 7.23 -4.39 -30.49
CA TYR A 159 7.84 -3.17 -31.01
C TYR A 159 7.17 -2.73 -32.33
N ASN A 160 5.83 -2.68 -32.31
CA ASN A 160 5.05 -2.25 -33.46
C ASN A 160 5.45 -0.83 -33.86
N GLN A 161 5.27 -0.48 -35.14
CA GLN A 161 5.70 0.83 -35.64
C GLN A 161 5.03 1.99 -34.90
N SER A 162 3.76 1.82 -34.50
CA SER A 162 3.02 2.73 -33.63
C SER A 162 3.71 2.92 -32.28
N PHE A 163 4.18 1.84 -31.65
CA PHE A 163 4.89 1.89 -30.38
C PHE A 163 6.24 2.59 -30.48
N LYS A 164 7.01 2.36 -31.55
CA LYS A 164 8.31 3.01 -31.78
C LYS A 164 8.22 4.53 -31.90
N GLN A 165 7.03 5.06 -32.18
CA GLN A 165 6.76 6.49 -32.33
C GLN A 165 6.24 7.14 -31.04
N LYS A 166 5.93 6.34 -30.00
CA LYS A 166 5.40 6.84 -28.73
C LYS A 166 6.46 7.62 -27.94
N SER A 167 6.05 8.76 -27.42
CA SER A 167 6.83 9.52 -26.45
C SER A 167 6.77 8.85 -25.07
N THR A 168 7.65 9.27 -24.16
CA THR A 168 7.59 8.82 -22.75
C THR A 168 6.24 9.13 -22.10
N ASN A 169 5.59 10.23 -22.47
CA ASN A 169 4.27 10.58 -21.94
C ASN A 169 3.18 9.65 -22.49
N ASP A 170 3.25 9.25 -23.76
CA ASP A 170 2.31 8.28 -24.31
C ASP A 170 2.45 6.92 -23.60
N LEU A 171 3.70 6.50 -23.33
CA LEU A 171 3.97 5.29 -22.56
C LEU A 171 3.46 5.38 -21.12
N LYS A 172 3.60 6.55 -20.48
CA LYS A 172 3.02 6.82 -19.16
C LYS A 172 1.51 6.59 -19.19
N VAL A 173 0.80 7.23 -20.11
CA VAL A 173 -0.67 7.10 -20.24
C VAL A 173 -1.09 5.65 -20.48
N ASP A 174 -0.43 4.96 -21.41
CA ASP A 174 -0.73 3.55 -21.71
C ASP A 174 -0.50 2.64 -20.50
N SER A 175 0.63 2.82 -19.80
CA SER A 175 0.99 2.01 -18.64
C SER A 175 0.01 2.22 -17.48
N LEU A 176 -0.38 3.47 -17.20
CA LEU A 176 -1.37 3.79 -16.20
C LEU A 176 -2.72 3.18 -16.53
N LYS A 177 -3.15 3.32 -17.78
CA LYS A 177 -4.41 2.78 -18.27
C LYS A 177 -4.45 1.26 -18.13
N ALA A 178 -3.42 0.56 -18.60
CA ALA A 178 -3.33 -0.89 -18.48
C ALA A 178 -3.35 -1.34 -17.01
N LEU A 179 -2.57 -0.67 -16.15
CA LEU A 179 -2.50 -0.97 -14.72
C LEU A 179 -3.86 -0.80 -14.05
N ASN A 180 -4.49 0.37 -14.20
CA ASN A 180 -5.79 0.66 -13.58
C ASN A 180 -6.91 -0.23 -14.13
N ASN A 181 -6.91 -0.55 -15.43
CA ASN A 181 -7.84 -1.52 -16.02
C ASN A 181 -7.70 -2.90 -15.36
N LEU A 182 -6.46 -3.38 -15.15
CA LEU A 182 -6.24 -4.67 -14.50
C LEU A 182 -6.73 -4.65 -13.05
N LYS A 183 -6.43 -3.57 -12.31
CA LYS A 183 -6.87 -3.39 -10.93
C LYS A 183 -8.41 -3.40 -10.83
N LEU A 184 -9.09 -2.76 -11.76
CA LEU A 184 -10.56 -2.76 -11.86
C LEU A 184 -11.10 -4.17 -12.13
N VAL A 185 -10.54 -4.87 -13.13
CA VAL A 185 -10.93 -6.24 -13.46
C VAL A 185 -10.82 -7.17 -12.25
N LEU A 186 -9.71 -7.09 -11.50
CA LEU A 186 -9.53 -7.90 -10.30
C LEU A 186 -10.56 -7.56 -9.23
N LYS A 187 -10.79 -6.27 -8.99
CA LYS A 187 -11.78 -5.81 -8.02
C LYS A 187 -13.19 -6.35 -8.35
N ASP A 188 -13.57 -6.32 -9.62
CA ASP A 188 -14.92 -6.73 -10.04
C ASP A 188 -15.11 -8.26 -10.05
N ASN A 189 -14.04 -9.03 -10.30
CA ASN A 189 -14.14 -10.48 -10.49
C ASN A 189 -13.74 -11.31 -9.24
N ILE A 190 -12.83 -10.80 -8.41
CA ILE A 190 -12.34 -11.49 -7.21
C ILE A 190 -12.28 -10.58 -5.97
N GLY A 191 -12.64 -9.30 -6.11
CA GLY A 191 -12.73 -8.39 -4.98
C GLY A 191 -13.90 -8.73 -4.08
N THR A 192 -13.74 -8.38 -2.80
CA THR A 192 -14.81 -8.49 -1.80
C THR A 192 -15.10 -7.10 -1.25
N ASN A 193 -16.38 -6.85 -0.96
CA ASN A 193 -16.75 -5.61 -0.27
C ASN A 193 -16.10 -5.58 1.12
N PRO A 194 -15.54 -4.43 1.55
CA PRO A 194 -15.08 -4.18 2.91
C PRO A 194 -16.04 -4.71 3.97
N ASP A 195 -15.62 -5.74 4.70
CA ASP A 195 -16.29 -6.21 5.90
C ASP A 195 -15.45 -5.79 7.13
N PRO A 196 -16.00 -5.02 8.09
CA PRO A 196 -15.31 -4.70 9.32
C PRO A 196 -14.79 -5.93 10.09
N ASN A 197 -15.42 -7.10 9.92
CA ASN A 197 -14.95 -8.36 10.52
C ASN A 197 -13.60 -8.81 9.95
N ASP A 198 -13.25 -8.41 8.73
CA ASP A 198 -11.95 -8.72 8.13
C ASP A 198 -10.81 -7.87 8.73
N PHE A 199 -11.12 -6.83 9.51
CA PHE A 199 -10.14 -5.84 9.96
C PHE A 199 -8.97 -6.47 10.72
N GLN A 200 -9.26 -7.38 11.67
CA GLN A 200 -8.23 -8.00 12.50
C GLN A 200 -7.31 -8.91 11.68
N ASP A 201 -7.85 -9.65 10.72
CA ASP A 201 -7.09 -10.50 9.82
C ASP A 201 -6.23 -9.66 8.87
N LEU A 202 -6.79 -8.58 8.31
CA LEU A 202 -6.06 -7.65 7.44
C LEU A 202 -4.94 -6.92 8.18
N MET A 203 -5.15 -6.54 9.46
CA MET A 203 -4.11 -6.00 10.32
C MET A 203 -2.97 -6.99 10.54
N ASN A 204 -3.30 -8.25 10.86
CA ASN A 204 -2.31 -9.30 11.05
C ASN A 204 -1.50 -9.54 9.77
N GLU A 205 -2.15 -9.58 8.61
CA GLU A 205 -1.48 -9.71 7.32
C GLU A 205 -0.62 -8.50 6.97
N LEU A 206 -1.07 -7.28 7.31
CA LEU A 206 -0.29 -6.07 7.16
C LEU A 206 1.02 -6.17 7.95
N PHE A 207 1.01 -6.60 9.20
CA PHE A 207 2.25 -6.73 9.99
C PHE A 207 3.15 -7.90 9.57
N LYS A 208 2.57 -8.98 9.00
CA LYS A 208 3.34 -10.15 8.54
C LYS A 208 4.04 -9.95 7.20
N SER A 209 3.54 -9.04 6.36
CA SER A 209 4.03 -8.90 4.99
C SER A 209 5.48 -8.37 4.97
N GLU A 210 6.42 -9.15 4.43
CA GLU A 210 7.84 -8.77 4.31
C GLU A 210 8.12 -7.64 3.30
N ASN A 211 7.08 -7.12 2.65
CA ASN A 211 7.21 -6.22 1.49
C ASN A 211 7.02 -4.72 1.84
N HIS A 212 7.07 -4.35 3.11
CA HIS A 212 7.04 -2.94 3.50
C HIS A 212 8.45 -2.35 3.49
N ARG A 213 8.58 -1.13 2.95
CA ARG A 213 9.84 -0.39 2.87
C ARG A 213 10.28 0.11 4.25
N SER A 214 9.33 0.43 5.14
CA SER A 214 9.60 0.86 6.51
C SER A 214 8.39 0.68 7.44
N PHE A 215 8.58 0.90 8.74
CA PHE A 215 7.50 0.90 9.72
C PHE A 215 6.49 2.04 9.48
N GLU A 216 6.95 3.19 9.02
CA GLU A 216 6.10 4.33 8.68
C GLU A 216 5.12 4.01 7.53
N GLU A 217 5.54 3.16 6.58
CA GLU A 217 4.63 2.68 5.53
C GLU A 217 3.50 1.82 6.12
N ILE A 218 3.79 1.00 7.13
CA ILE A 218 2.80 0.19 7.84
C ILE A 218 1.79 1.10 8.55
N VAL A 219 2.28 2.11 9.29
CA VAL A 219 1.44 3.10 9.98
C VAL A 219 0.54 3.85 9.00
N TRP A 220 1.06 4.24 7.83
CA TRP A 220 0.29 4.92 6.81
C TRP A 220 -0.79 4.03 6.17
N LYS A 221 -0.46 2.76 5.87
CA LYS A 221 -1.44 1.78 5.36
C LYS A 221 -2.52 1.45 6.39
N GLN A 222 -2.14 1.29 7.66
CA GLN A 222 -3.06 1.06 8.76
C GLN A 222 -4.09 2.20 8.87
N LYS A 223 -3.61 3.44 8.86
CA LYS A 223 -4.45 4.65 8.86
C LYS A 223 -5.47 4.65 7.71
N ASN A 224 -5.01 4.38 6.48
CA ASN A 224 -5.90 4.34 5.32
C ASN A 224 -6.88 3.17 5.44
N MET A 225 -6.45 2.02 5.95
CA MET A 225 -7.32 0.88 6.18
C MET A 225 -8.44 1.18 7.18
N PHE A 226 -8.16 1.88 8.28
CA PHE A 226 -9.20 2.36 9.20
C PHE A 226 -10.24 3.23 8.48
N SER A 227 -9.79 4.19 7.67
CA SER A 227 -10.67 5.07 6.90
C SER A 227 -11.56 4.28 5.92
N HIS A 228 -10.99 3.33 5.19
CA HIS A 228 -11.72 2.58 4.17
C HIS A 228 -12.66 1.51 4.75
N LEU A 229 -12.24 0.78 5.79
CA LEU A 229 -13.01 -0.33 6.38
C LEU A 229 -14.02 0.14 7.43
N LEU A 230 -13.62 1.04 8.35
CA LEU A 230 -14.46 1.47 9.45
C LEU A 230 -15.22 2.78 9.17
N LYS A 231 -14.96 3.43 8.03
CA LYS A 231 -15.53 4.74 7.67
C LYS A 231 -15.29 5.82 8.73
N PHE A 232 -14.19 5.68 9.47
CA PHE A 232 -13.75 6.56 10.52
C PHE A 232 -12.32 7.01 10.24
N SER A 233 -12.03 8.31 10.43
CA SER A 233 -10.68 8.84 10.25
C SER A 233 -9.96 8.98 11.60
N THR A 234 -8.73 8.48 11.67
CA THR A 234 -7.81 8.72 12.79
C THR A 234 -6.98 10.00 12.62
N THR A 235 -7.16 10.73 11.50
CA THR A 235 -6.35 11.91 11.18
C THR A 235 -7.02 13.21 11.60
N GLN A 236 -6.19 14.18 11.96
CA GLN A 236 -6.56 15.57 12.16
C GLN A 236 -6.53 16.36 10.86
N ASP A 237 -7.18 17.52 10.86
CA ASP A 237 -7.17 18.43 9.72
C ASP A 237 -5.75 18.96 9.42
N PRO A 238 -5.42 19.22 8.14
CA PRO A 238 -4.12 19.77 7.76
C PRO A 238 -3.79 21.07 8.52
N GLY A 239 -2.56 21.16 9.03
CA GLY A 239 -2.06 22.32 9.77
C GLY A 239 -2.30 22.28 11.28
N VAL A 240 -3.10 21.33 11.78
CA VAL A 240 -3.18 21.04 13.21
C VAL A 240 -1.85 20.43 13.65
N LYS A 241 -1.14 21.11 14.56
CA LYS A 241 0.14 20.63 15.10
C LYS A 241 -0.02 19.83 16.39
N GLN A 242 -1.11 20.08 17.11
CA GLN A 242 -1.35 19.51 18.42
C GLN A 242 -2.84 19.39 18.68
N VAL A 243 -3.24 18.27 19.25
CA VAL A 243 -4.59 18.04 19.76
C VAL A 243 -4.54 18.16 21.28
N VAL A 244 -5.49 18.89 21.85
CA VAL A 244 -5.67 19.01 23.30
C VAL A 244 -7.08 18.54 23.64
N LYS A 245 -7.19 17.64 24.61
CA LYS A 245 -8.47 17.20 25.16
C LYS A 245 -8.53 17.59 26.64
N VAL A 246 -9.63 18.22 27.02
CA VAL A 246 -9.91 18.62 28.40
C VAL A 246 -11.21 17.95 28.79
N ASN A 247 -11.15 16.99 29.72
CA ASN A 247 -12.36 16.31 30.18
C ASN A 247 -12.23 15.75 31.61
N PHE A 248 -13.33 15.17 32.08
CA PHE A 248 -13.44 14.33 33.25
C PHE A 248 -13.10 12.89 32.89
N TYR A 249 -12.21 12.28 33.67
CA TYR A 249 -11.75 10.91 33.47
C TYR A 249 -11.83 10.12 34.76
N GLN A 250 -12.00 8.81 34.62
CA GLN A 250 -11.65 7.85 35.66
C GLN A 250 -10.26 7.28 35.35
N VAL A 251 -9.40 7.24 36.36
CA VAL A 251 -8.12 6.54 36.29
C VAL A 251 -8.39 5.04 36.43
N THR A 252 -8.34 4.31 35.33
CA THR A 252 -8.64 2.88 35.30
C THR A 252 -7.40 2.02 35.53
N ASP A 253 -6.23 2.54 35.17
CA ASP A 253 -4.93 1.98 35.52
C ASP A 253 -3.87 3.06 35.65
N LEU A 254 -2.83 2.77 36.42
CA LEU A 254 -1.70 3.65 36.65
C LEU A 254 -0.47 2.82 37.02
N ASP A 255 0.60 2.95 36.24
CA ASP A 255 1.92 2.44 36.57
C ASP A 255 2.99 3.56 36.54
N ASP A 256 4.27 3.18 36.56
CA ASP A 256 5.37 4.14 36.60
C ASP A 256 5.58 4.87 35.28
N GLU A 257 5.15 4.33 34.15
CA GLU A 257 5.40 4.88 32.81
C GLU A 257 4.11 5.40 32.17
N GLU A 258 2.94 4.91 32.56
CA GLU A 258 1.69 5.13 31.86
C GLU A 258 0.49 5.26 32.80
N VAL A 259 -0.50 6.06 32.37
CA VAL A 259 -1.81 6.15 33.01
C VAL A 259 -2.92 5.91 32.00
N GLU A 260 -3.83 5.02 32.36
CA GLU A 260 -5.04 4.73 31.60
C GLU A 260 -6.18 5.62 32.09
N LEU A 261 -6.65 6.51 31.22
CA LEU A 261 -7.74 7.46 31.49
C LEU A 261 -8.99 7.10 30.69
N LYS A 262 -10.05 6.68 31.37
CA LYS A 262 -11.36 6.44 30.76
C LYS A 262 -12.21 7.70 30.84
N GLU A 263 -12.62 8.23 29.69
CA GLU A 263 -13.48 9.41 29.61
C GLU A 263 -14.86 9.17 30.26
N LEU A 264 -15.32 10.09 31.09
CA LEU A 264 -16.65 10.05 31.69
C LEU A 264 -17.66 10.74 30.77
N GLU A 265 -18.65 9.98 30.30
CA GLU A 265 -19.70 10.44 29.39
C GLU A 265 -20.55 11.53 30.03
N GLU A 266 -20.50 12.76 29.50
CA GLU A 266 -21.71 13.60 29.47
C GLU A 266 -21.77 14.66 28.36
N ASN A 267 -20.68 14.91 27.62
CA ASN A 267 -20.71 15.91 26.53
C ASN A 267 -19.83 15.60 25.30
N SER A 268 -19.36 14.37 25.10
CA SER A 268 -18.74 14.04 23.82
C SER A 268 -19.84 13.79 22.79
N GLN A 269 -19.94 14.65 21.78
CA GLN A 269 -20.76 14.41 20.57
C GLN A 269 -20.41 13.10 19.84
N LEU A 270 -19.42 12.35 20.35
CA LEU A 270 -18.90 11.10 19.81
C LEU A 270 -19.29 9.86 20.65
N GLY A 271 -19.79 9.99 21.89
CA GLY A 271 -20.37 8.86 22.65
C GLY A 271 -19.47 7.62 22.79
N THR A 272 -18.15 7.78 22.82
CA THR A 272 -17.22 6.67 22.53
C THR A 272 -16.62 5.97 23.74
N ASN A 273 -16.89 6.37 25.00
CA ASN A 273 -16.25 5.77 26.19
C ASN A 273 -14.73 5.56 25.98
N LEU A 274 -14.05 6.54 25.36
CA LEU A 274 -12.68 6.35 24.90
C LEU A 274 -11.74 6.18 26.08
N ILE A 275 -10.97 5.10 26.01
CA ILE A 275 -9.80 4.90 26.86
C ILE A 275 -8.64 5.60 26.17
N VAL A 276 -8.01 6.54 26.89
CA VAL A 276 -6.81 7.22 26.45
C VAL A 276 -5.66 6.74 27.31
N TRP A 277 -4.65 6.20 26.63
CA TRP A 277 -3.38 5.76 27.17
C TRP A 277 -2.41 6.95 27.11
N VAL A 278 -1.92 7.37 28.28
CA VAL A 278 -1.14 8.61 28.43
C VAL A 278 0.20 8.29 29.06
N ASP A 279 1.26 8.63 28.35
CA ASP A 279 2.64 8.45 28.79
C ASP A 279 2.98 9.48 29.88
N ILE A 280 3.68 9.02 30.92
CA ILE A 280 4.05 9.80 32.08
C ILE A 280 5.50 10.26 31.91
N ASP A 281 5.64 11.41 31.26
CA ASP A 281 6.90 12.14 31.25
C ASP A 281 7.24 12.70 32.66
N GLU A 282 8.43 13.29 32.81
CA GLU A 282 8.89 13.82 34.09
C GLU A 282 7.90 14.84 34.70
N ALA A 283 7.32 15.70 33.86
CA ALA A 283 6.33 16.68 34.28
C ALA A 283 4.99 16.04 34.69
N GLY A 284 4.54 15.03 33.96
CA GLY A 284 3.36 14.23 34.27
C GLY A 284 3.51 13.50 35.60
N ARG A 285 4.70 12.94 35.86
CA ARG A 285 5.01 12.24 37.12
C ARG A 285 4.90 13.19 38.31
N GLU A 286 5.50 14.37 38.22
CA GLU A 286 5.39 15.40 39.27
C GLU A 286 3.94 15.78 39.54
N LEU A 287 3.11 15.91 38.50
CA LEU A 287 1.69 16.25 38.65
C LEU A 287 0.90 15.14 39.35
N ILE A 288 1.11 13.87 38.94
CA ILE A 288 0.45 12.70 39.52
C ILE A 288 0.81 12.56 41.01
N GLU A 289 2.10 12.65 41.34
CA GLU A 289 2.60 12.54 42.71
C GLU A 289 2.06 13.68 43.59
N LYS A 290 2.17 14.93 43.11
CA LYS A 290 1.73 16.12 43.83
C LYS A 290 0.22 16.10 44.13
N LYS A 291 -0.58 15.53 43.23
CA LYS A 291 -2.04 15.43 43.37
C LYS A 291 -2.49 14.12 44.01
N SER A 292 -1.54 13.22 44.32
CA SER A 292 -1.81 11.90 44.90
C SER A 292 -2.89 11.15 44.12
N ILE A 293 -2.72 11.13 42.79
CA ILE A 293 -3.59 10.40 41.86
C ILE A 293 -3.30 8.91 41.98
N GLN A 294 -4.35 8.10 42.04
CA GLN A 294 -4.29 6.65 42.16
C GLN A 294 -5.33 6.01 41.24
N LYS A 295 -5.14 4.73 40.95
CA LYS A 295 -6.14 3.90 40.30
C LYS A 295 -7.50 4.00 41.02
N GLY A 296 -8.56 4.21 40.27
CA GLY A 296 -9.93 4.39 40.74
C GLY A 296 -10.33 5.84 41.00
N ASP A 297 -9.39 6.79 40.98
CA ASP A 297 -9.71 8.20 41.16
C ASP A 297 -10.47 8.78 39.97
N TYR A 298 -11.32 9.76 40.26
CA TYR A 298 -11.89 10.64 39.24
C TYR A 298 -11.05 11.90 39.15
N VAL A 299 -10.71 12.29 37.93
CA VAL A 299 -9.83 13.43 37.66
C VAL A 299 -10.42 14.33 36.58
N PHE A 300 -10.10 15.62 36.67
CA PHE A 300 -10.23 16.54 35.56
C PHE A 300 -8.84 16.72 34.96
N ALA A 301 -8.67 16.38 33.69
CA ALA A 301 -7.36 16.40 33.04
C ALA A 301 -7.38 17.15 31.71
N GLU A 302 -6.28 17.86 31.43
CA GLU A 302 -5.91 18.36 30.12
C GLU A 302 -4.79 17.45 29.60
N VAL A 303 -5.11 16.64 28.58
CA VAL A 303 -4.15 15.77 27.89
C VAL A 303 -3.90 16.31 26.48
N TYR A 304 -2.69 16.12 25.97
CA TYR A 304 -2.33 16.60 24.64
C TYR A 304 -1.49 15.59 23.88
N SER A 305 -1.55 15.66 22.55
CA SER A 305 -0.69 14.88 21.67
C SER A 305 -0.30 15.71 20.47
N ASP A 306 0.97 15.61 20.07
CA ASP A 306 1.44 16.22 18.84
C ASP A 306 0.94 15.43 17.64
N VAL A 307 0.65 16.15 16.56
CA VAL A 307 0.19 15.60 15.30
C VAL A 307 1.37 15.52 14.34
N ALA A 308 1.66 14.33 13.85
CA ALA A 308 2.75 14.15 12.90
C ALA A 308 2.33 14.47 11.46
N GLU A 309 3.30 14.40 10.54
CA GLU A 309 3.11 14.71 9.12
C GLU A 309 2.06 13.83 8.42
N ASP A 310 1.79 12.62 8.94
CA ASP A 310 0.75 11.73 8.45
C ASP A 310 -0.67 12.11 8.94
N GLY A 311 -0.78 13.15 9.77
CA GLY A 311 -2.01 13.66 10.35
C GLY A 311 -2.48 12.89 11.60
N GLN A 312 -1.75 11.89 12.07
CA GLN A 312 -2.16 11.10 13.24
C GLN A 312 -1.56 11.67 14.53
N THR A 313 -2.33 11.60 15.61
CA THR A 313 -1.81 11.86 16.96
C THR A 313 -0.76 10.82 17.32
N ARG A 314 0.26 11.23 18.07
CA ARG A 314 1.32 10.37 18.59
C ARG A 314 0.99 9.98 20.03
N ILE A 315 2.03 9.86 20.85
CA ILE A 315 1.92 9.65 22.28
C ILE A 315 1.12 10.81 22.88
N TRP A 316 0.27 10.49 23.86
CA TRP A 316 -0.48 11.47 24.63
C TRP A 316 0.24 11.73 25.95
N TYR A 317 0.23 12.97 26.39
CA TYR A 317 0.86 13.41 27.63
C TYR A 317 -0.11 14.20 28.51
N ILE A 318 0.14 14.19 29.81
CA ILE A 318 -0.59 15.04 30.76
C ILE A 318 -0.01 16.45 30.71
N ARG A 319 -0.86 17.44 30.46
CA ARG A 319 -0.51 18.85 30.71
C ARG A 319 -1.00 19.33 32.08
N LYS A 320 -2.19 18.90 32.47
CA LYS A 320 -2.79 19.21 33.79
C LYS A 320 -3.64 18.05 34.24
N ILE A 321 -3.66 17.81 35.55
CA ILE A 321 -4.53 16.82 36.18
C ILE A 321 -4.92 17.30 37.58
N GLU A 322 -6.19 17.16 37.92
CA GLU A 322 -6.76 17.56 39.20
C GLU A 322 -7.66 16.45 39.73
N LYS A 323 -7.42 16.03 40.97
CA LYS A 323 -8.24 15.01 41.64
C LYS A 323 -9.59 15.59 42.04
N ILE A 324 -10.66 14.87 41.72
CA ILE A 324 -12.02 15.26 42.08
C ILE A 324 -12.38 14.56 43.37
N THR A 325 -12.67 15.35 44.39
CA THR A 325 -13.14 14.82 45.67
C THR A 325 -14.67 14.84 45.65
N LEU A 326 -15.30 13.67 45.54
CA LEU A 326 -16.75 13.57 45.66
C LEU A 326 -17.12 13.80 47.12
N HIS A 327 -17.68 14.97 47.43
CA HIS A 327 -18.31 15.19 48.72
C HIS A 327 -19.62 14.41 48.76
N ASN A 328 -19.63 13.29 49.49
CA ASN A 328 -20.87 12.66 49.90
C ASN A 328 -21.61 13.63 50.83
N ASN A 329 -22.61 14.33 50.31
CA ASN A 329 -23.60 14.99 51.16
C ASN A 329 -24.44 13.87 51.80
N SER A 330 -24.10 13.57 53.05
CA SER A 330 -24.80 12.64 53.95
C SER A 330 -26.27 13.00 54.12
#